data_AF-A0A928QA51-F1
#
_entry.id   AF-A0A928QA51-F1
#
_cell.length_a   1.000
_cell.length_b   1.000
_cell.length_c   1.000
_cell.angle_alpha   90.00
_cell.angle_beta   90.00
_cell.angle_gamma   90.00
#
_symmetry.space_group_name_H-M   'P 1'
#
loop_
_entity.id
_entity.type
_entity.pdbx_description
1 polymer ?
#
loop_
_entity_poly.entity_id
_entity_poly.type
_entity_poly.pdbx_seq_one_letter_code
_entity_poly.pdbx_strand_id
1 'polypeptide(L)'
;MKKQIIAITLALTAISFSGINSAADRLNPEVGDGKYNGYDLECPWLFHVNSGDNMYCWHYRYDDDKNPYICFEYVMSEYTNKIVKVPDSINGETMKYIKGSCEVKGFDLNPENPYMECIDNVIFSEDKKKLMSYARLDERTEYVIHEGTEIICVDSFSACENLKSVTMPDSVKIIEPYAFSICNIEQYNIPDNVEVLSQGCFSNNKNLRQINISKKSKLKEIQSAAFGGETKLEELYLPSFNIKIDKMAFGSTYEKTLKTQLKSYVQPQITVSENKLSWEKIPNASYYEIYQKLNSGEYKLLKTTKANACKFTTLKSGKNYTFAVKPVAVIPAANFDKEKDEGVYPENFTIEGTMSEDIVLTGE
;
A
#
# COMPACT_ATOMS: atom_id res chain seq x y z
N MET A 1 -35.93 47.63 15.21
CA MET A 1 -37.33 47.43 14.75
C MET A 1 -37.55 48.21 13.46
N LYS A 2 -37.90 47.49 12.37
CA LYS A 2 -38.41 47.95 11.05
C LYS A 2 -37.49 48.85 10.20
N LYS A 3 -36.87 48.33 9.13
CA LYS A 3 -37.40 47.95 7.77
C LYS A 3 -37.84 49.15 6.93
N GLN A 4 -37.14 49.35 5.81
CA GLN A 4 -37.73 49.71 4.52
C GLN A 4 -36.65 49.59 3.42
N ILE A 5 -36.70 48.55 2.59
CA ILE A 5 -36.37 48.63 1.16
C ILE A 5 -37.36 47.71 0.42
N ILE A 6 -37.79 48.24 -0.72
CA ILE A 6 -38.99 47.99 -1.51
C ILE A 6 -38.91 46.69 -2.32
N ALA A 7 -40.03 45.97 -2.37
CA ALA A 7 -40.28 44.87 -3.29
C ALA A 7 -41.02 45.42 -4.53
N ILE A 8 -40.61 44.99 -5.72
CA ILE A 8 -41.44 45.04 -6.94
C ILE A 8 -41.59 43.60 -7.44
N THR A 9 -42.85 43.19 -7.57
CA THR A 9 -43.31 41.91 -8.10
C THR A 9 -43.89 42.12 -9.49
N LEU A 10 -43.64 41.19 -10.42
CA LEU A 10 -44.46 40.83 -11.60
C LEU A 10 -43.69 39.73 -12.35
N ALA A 11 -44.25 38.68 -12.95
CA ALA A 11 -45.43 37.85 -12.76
C ALA A 11 -45.16 36.59 -13.61
N LEU A 12 -45.61 35.41 -13.17
CA LEU A 12 -45.47 34.16 -13.91
C LEU A 12 -46.34 34.13 -15.18
N THR A 13 -45.82 33.53 -16.24
CA THR A 13 -46.61 32.68 -17.15
C THR A 13 -45.92 31.32 -17.27
N ALA A 14 -46.66 30.28 -16.92
CA ALA A 14 -46.25 28.89 -16.93
C ALA A 14 -46.23 28.31 -18.35
N ILE A 15 -45.23 27.47 -18.65
CA ILE A 15 -45.41 26.31 -19.52
C ILE A 15 -44.85 25.11 -18.78
N SER A 16 -45.76 24.23 -18.37
CA SER A 16 -45.46 22.90 -17.86
C SER A 16 -45.09 21.98 -19.02
N PHE A 17 -43.97 21.27 -18.91
CA PHE A 17 -43.86 19.91 -19.40
C PHE A 17 -43.10 19.06 -18.37
N SER A 18 -43.76 17.99 -17.97
CA SER A 18 -43.33 16.96 -17.03
C SER A 18 -42.18 16.11 -17.56
N GLY A 19 -41.19 15.81 -16.73
CA GLY A 19 -40.28 14.69 -16.98
C GLY A 19 -39.02 14.68 -16.11
N ILE A 20 -39.04 13.84 -15.07
CA ILE A 20 -37.88 13.20 -14.40
C ILE A 20 -37.15 14.03 -13.33
N ASN A 21 -37.30 13.56 -12.08
CA ASN A 21 -36.40 13.83 -10.95
C ASN A 21 -35.01 13.20 -11.23
N SER A 22 -33.94 13.99 -11.25
CA SER A 22 -32.59 13.51 -10.90
C SER A 22 -31.64 14.66 -10.58
N ALA A 23 -30.82 14.43 -9.56
CA ALA A 23 -29.78 15.27 -8.97
C ALA A 23 -28.90 16.03 -9.98
N ALA A 24 -28.61 17.31 -9.69
CA ALA A 24 -27.32 18.00 -9.96
C ALA A 24 -27.40 19.54 -9.83
N ASP A 25 -28.59 20.15 -9.80
CA ASP A 25 -28.66 21.62 -9.83
C ASP A 25 -28.66 22.23 -8.44
N ARG A 26 -27.46 22.56 -7.94
CA ARG A 26 -27.08 23.79 -7.21
C ARG A 26 -25.84 23.55 -6.33
N LEU A 27 -24.68 23.50 -6.97
CA LEU A 27 -23.41 23.90 -6.33
C LEU A 27 -22.85 25.02 -7.18
N ASN A 28 -23.16 26.26 -6.80
CA ASN A 28 -22.55 27.45 -7.37
C ASN A 28 -21.75 28.13 -6.25
N PRO A 29 -20.45 28.34 -6.45
CA PRO A 29 -19.95 29.70 -6.26
C PRO A 29 -19.14 30.13 -7.48
N GLU A 30 -19.64 31.18 -8.12
CA GLU A 30 -19.00 32.01 -9.17
C GLU A 30 -18.31 31.24 -10.32
N VAL A 31 -19.15 30.66 -11.18
CA VAL A 31 -18.79 30.27 -12.55
C VAL A 31 -18.36 31.52 -13.34
N GLY A 32 -17.06 31.77 -13.42
CA GLY A 32 -16.50 32.47 -14.57
C GLY A 32 -16.88 31.72 -15.85
N ASP A 33 -17.02 32.42 -16.97
CA ASP A 33 -17.56 32.02 -18.28
C ASP A 33 -16.88 30.84 -19.01
N GLY A 34 -16.16 29.96 -18.29
CA GLY A 34 -15.48 28.79 -18.84
C GLY A 34 -14.26 29.15 -19.69
N LYS A 35 -13.83 30.42 -19.70
CA LYS A 35 -12.73 30.91 -20.53
C LYS A 35 -11.60 31.48 -19.69
N TYR A 36 -10.41 30.91 -19.84
CA TYR A 36 -9.15 31.52 -19.42
C TYR A 36 -8.25 31.66 -20.66
N ASN A 37 -7.84 32.89 -20.99
CA ASN A 37 -7.02 33.19 -22.17
C ASN A 37 -7.57 32.67 -23.52
N GLY A 38 -8.88 32.62 -23.70
CA GLY A 38 -9.49 32.27 -25.00
C GLY A 38 -9.45 30.78 -25.36
N TYR A 39 -9.10 29.90 -24.42
CA TYR A 39 -9.28 28.45 -24.57
C TYR A 39 -10.66 28.05 -24.04
N ASP A 40 -11.47 27.38 -24.88
CA ASP A 40 -12.71 26.72 -24.44
C ASP A 40 -12.34 25.50 -23.60
N LEU A 41 -12.63 25.56 -22.31
CA LEU A 41 -12.48 24.42 -21.41
C LEU A 41 -13.86 23.78 -21.23
N GLU A 42 -14.35 23.09 -22.26
CA GLU A 42 -15.58 22.28 -22.24
C GLU A 42 -15.41 21.00 -21.39
N CYS A 43 -15.11 21.16 -20.10
CA CYS A 43 -15.18 20.08 -19.12
C CYS A 43 -16.16 20.49 -18.02
N PRO A 44 -17.40 19.97 -18.00
CA PRO A 44 -18.44 20.35 -17.04
C PRO A 44 -18.10 19.97 -15.58
N TRP A 45 -16.95 19.34 -15.33
CA TRP A 45 -16.45 18.91 -14.02
C TRP A 45 -15.20 19.67 -13.56
N LEU A 46 -14.73 20.63 -14.37
CA LEU A 46 -13.53 21.43 -14.12
C LEU A 46 -13.93 22.69 -13.34
N PHE A 47 -13.69 22.66 -12.03
CA PHE A 47 -13.89 23.83 -11.19
C PHE A 47 -12.57 24.61 -11.11
N HIS A 48 -12.57 25.82 -11.69
CA HIS A 48 -11.50 26.78 -11.47
C HIS A 48 -11.78 27.54 -10.19
N VAL A 49 -10.93 27.36 -9.18
CA VAL A 49 -10.95 28.23 -8.00
C VAL A 49 -9.83 29.23 -8.19
N ASN A 50 -10.20 30.49 -8.43
CA ASN A 50 -9.26 31.59 -8.44
C ASN A 50 -9.10 32.09 -6.99
N SER A 51 -7.92 31.88 -6.40
CA SER A 51 -7.62 32.33 -5.04
C SER A 51 -6.33 33.14 -5.05
N GLY A 52 -6.44 34.41 -5.43
CA GLY A 52 -5.29 35.32 -5.56
C GLY A 52 -4.45 34.98 -6.80
N ASP A 53 -3.15 34.74 -6.61
CA ASP A 53 -2.20 34.37 -7.68
C ASP A 53 -2.25 32.88 -8.06
N ASN A 54 -3.11 32.09 -7.42
CA ASN A 54 -3.17 30.66 -7.65
C ASN A 54 -4.43 30.24 -8.43
N MET A 55 -4.20 29.58 -9.56
CA MET A 55 -5.24 28.90 -10.32
C MET A 55 -5.06 27.38 -10.18
N TYR A 56 -6.01 26.77 -9.49
CA TYR A 56 -6.07 25.31 -9.35
C TYR A 56 -7.32 24.77 -10.01
N CYS A 57 -7.16 23.61 -10.65
CA CYS A 57 -8.29 22.80 -11.06
C CYS A 57 -8.41 21.54 -10.20
N TRP A 58 -9.64 21.25 -9.82
CA TRP A 58 -9.99 19.98 -9.20
C TRP A 58 -11.16 19.34 -9.94
N HIS A 59 -11.18 18.02 -9.92
CA HIS A 59 -12.24 17.20 -10.50
C HIS A 59 -12.85 16.33 -9.43
N TYR A 60 -14.18 16.30 -9.39
CA TYR A 60 -14.93 15.25 -8.72
C TYR A 60 -15.12 14.10 -9.70
N ARG A 61 -14.62 12.90 -9.34
CA ARG A 61 -14.61 11.72 -10.21
C ARG A 61 -15.04 10.49 -9.45
N TYR A 62 -15.25 9.40 -10.17
CA TYR A 62 -15.54 8.08 -9.62
C TYR A 62 -14.46 7.10 -10.09
N ASP A 63 -14.00 6.22 -9.21
CA ASP A 63 -13.15 5.10 -9.62
C ASP A 63 -13.98 4.00 -10.31
N ASP A 64 -13.32 2.92 -10.71
CA ASP A 64 -13.96 1.79 -11.40
C ASP A 64 -15.03 1.10 -10.52
N ASP A 65 -14.89 1.20 -9.20
CA ASP A 65 -15.84 0.70 -8.19
C ASP A 65 -16.93 1.72 -7.85
N LYS A 66 -16.96 2.86 -8.55
CA LYS A 66 -17.89 3.98 -8.33
C LYS A 66 -17.74 4.65 -6.96
N ASN A 67 -16.56 4.57 -6.34
CA ASN A 67 -16.25 5.40 -5.18
C ASN A 67 -15.90 6.82 -5.65
N PRO A 68 -16.52 7.85 -5.06
CA PRO A 68 -16.19 9.22 -5.42
C PRO A 68 -14.85 9.66 -4.83
N TYR A 69 -14.05 10.34 -5.64
CA TYR A 69 -12.75 10.90 -5.25
C TYR A 69 -12.52 12.27 -5.90
N ILE A 70 -11.67 13.07 -5.25
CA ILE A 70 -11.24 14.36 -5.79
C ILE A 70 -9.84 14.21 -6.35
N CYS A 71 -9.61 14.79 -7.52
CA CYS A 71 -8.29 14.85 -8.14
C CYS A 71 -7.90 16.32 -8.30
N PHE A 72 -6.71 16.70 -7.83
CA PHE A 72 -6.10 17.99 -8.15
C PHE A 72 -5.15 17.76 -9.34
N GLU A 73 -5.46 18.34 -10.50
CA GLU A 73 -4.80 17.97 -11.77
C GLU A 73 -3.83 19.01 -12.31
N TYR A 74 -3.94 20.28 -11.91
CA TYR A 74 -3.03 21.30 -12.43
C TYR A 74 -2.96 22.56 -11.57
N VAL A 75 -1.73 22.99 -11.27
CA VAL A 75 -1.41 24.33 -10.77
C VAL A 75 -0.79 25.13 -11.91
N MET A 76 -1.57 25.96 -12.61
CA MET A 76 -1.01 26.89 -13.59
C MET A 76 -0.39 28.05 -12.82
N SER A 77 0.89 27.98 -12.44
CA SER A 77 1.84 29.06 -12.74
C SER A 77 3.22 28.84 -12.12
N GLU A 78 4.18 29.45 -12.81
CA GLU A 78 5.56 29.73 -12.38
C GLU A 78 5.62 30.70 -11.17
N TYR A 79 4.47 31.11 -10.62
CA TYR A 79 4.32 32.15 -9.59
C TYR A 79 3.46 31.71 -8.38
N THR A 80 3.04 30.44 -8.30
CA THR A 80 2.20 29.95 -7.20
C THR A 80 3.03 29.47 -6.00
N ASN A 81 2.60 29.77 -4.77
CA ASN A 81 3.12 29.10 -3.56
C ASN A 81 2.66 27.62 -3.46
N LYS A 82 1.91 27.14 -4.47
CA LYS A 82 1.43 25.76 -4.59
C LYS A 82 0.58 25.29 -3.39
N ILE A 83 -0.01 26.23 -2.64
CA ILE A 83 -1.00 25.96 -1.60
C ILE A 83 -2.39 25.91 -2.23
N VAL A 84 -3.04 24.75 -2.19
CA VAL A 84 -4.36 24.50 -2.80
C VAL A 84 -5.47 24.84 -1.82
N LYS A 85 -6.40 25.71 -2.22
CA LYS A 85 -7.64 25.91 -1.48
C LYS A 85 -8.59 24.73 -1.69
N VAL A 86 -9.02 24.10 -0.60
CA VAL A 86 -10.01 23.02 -0.62
C VAL A 86 -11.41 23.64 -0.53
N PRO A 87 -12.28 23.49 -1.55
CA PRO A 87 -13.62 24.07 -1.52
C PRO A 87 -14.47 23.62 -0.33
N ASP A 88 -15.19 24.57 0.28
CA ASP A 88 -16.15 24.31 1.38
C ASP A 88 -17.32 23.40 0.97
N SER A 89 -17.63 23.35 -0.33
CA SER A 89 -18.70 22.52 -0.89
C SER A 89 -18.36 21.03 -0.96
N ILE A 90 -17.11 20.65 -0.69
CA ILE A 90 -16.70 19.24 -0.70
C ILE A 90 -17.33 18.54 0.50
N ASN A 91 -18.30 17.67 0.23
CA ASN A 91 -18.92 16.82 1.24
C ASN A 91 -18.05 15.59 1.52
N GLY A 92 -17.24 15.65 2.59
CA GLY A 92 -16.36 14.56 2.99
C GLY A 92 -17.06 13.28 3.46
N GLU A 93 -18.37 13.29 3.76
CA GLU A 93 -19.13 12.05 4.03
C GLU A 93 -19.21 11.15 2.79
N THR A 94 -19.37 11.79 1.62
CA THR A 94 -19.43 11.07 0.35
C THR A 94 -18.05 10.75 -0.18
N MET A 95 -17.06 11.61 0.06
CA MET A 95 -15.70 11.45 -0.46
C MET A 95 -14.99 10.23 0.13
N LYS A 96 -14.44 9.38 -0.75
CA LYS A 96 -13.64 8.25 -0.31
C LYS A 96 -12.18 8.62 -0.06
N TYR A 97 -11.56 9.36 -0.97
CA TYR A 97 -10.16 9.78 -0.91
C TYR A 97 -9.88 10.99 -1.81
N ILE A 98 -8.67 11.54 -1.68
CA ILE A 98 -8.14 12.60 -2.53
C ILE A 98 -6.96 12.03 -3.31
N LYS A 99 -7.15 11.87 -4.61
CA LYS A 99 -6.15 11.30 -5.50
C LYS A 99 -4.98 12.26 -5.69
N GLY A 100 -3.78 11.69 -5.55
CA GLY A 100 -2.46 12.33 -5.53
C GLY A 100 -2.43 13.73 -6.11
N SER A 101 -2.32 14.71 -5.22
CA SER A 101 -2.38 16.12 -5.56
C SER A 101 -1.12 16.51 -6.32
N CYS A 102 -1.22 16.79 -7.62
CA CYS A 102 -0.04 17.14 -8.40
C CYS A 102 0.55 18.47 -7.91
N GLU A 103 1.85 18.46 -7.62
CA GLU A 103 2.61 19.66 -7.29
C GLU A 103 2.00 20.54 -6.18
N VAL A 104 1.44 19.94 -5.11
CA VAL A 104 0.87 20.70 -3.99
C VAL A 104 1.86 20.80 -2.83
N LYS A 105 2.14 22.01 -2.37
CA LYS A 105 2.99 22.31 -1.20
C LYS A 105 2.21 22.31 0.12
N GLY A 106 0.91 22.60 0.07
CA GLY A 106 0.04 22.59 1.24
C GLY A 106 -1.42 22.77 0.86
N PHE A 107 -2.31 22.64 1.85
CA PHE A 107 -3.75 22.78 1.66
C PHE A 107 -4.30 23.91 2.55
N ASP A 108 -5.07 24.81 1.96
CA ASP A 108 -5.90 25.78 2.66
C ASP A 108 -7.32 25.22 2.75
N LEU A 109 -7.60 24.54 3.86
CA LEU A 109 -8.91 23.97 4.19
C LEU A 109 -9.56 24.85 5.24
N ASN A 110 -10.85 25.17 5.05
CA ASN A 110 -11.63 25.88 6.06
C ASN A 110 -11.59 25.13 7.40
N PRO A 111 -11.13 25.76 8.49
CA PRO A 111 -11.07 25.13 9.81
C PRO A 111 -12.43 24.70 10.38
N GLU A 112 -13.54 25.26 9.87
CA GLU A 112 -14.90 24.89 10.26
C GLU A 112 -15.49 23.76 9.37
N ASN A 113 -14.68 23.13 8.49
CA ASN A 113 -15.15 22.03 7.66
C ASN A 113 -15.57 20.84 8.56
N PRO A 114 -16.84 20.38 8.50
CA PRO A 114 -17.33 19.35 9.43
C PRO A 114 -16.93 17.92 9.03
N TYR A 115 -16.20 17.73 7.93
CA TYR A 115 -15.92 16.41 7.36
C TYR A 115 -14.44 16.08 7.22
N MET A 116 -13.59 17.10 7.18
CA MET A 116 -12.16 16.95 6.96
C MET A 116 -11.39 17.94 7.83
N GLU A 117 -10.16 17.58 8.15
CA GLU A 117 -9.23 18.45 8.86
C GLU A 117 -7.88 18.46 8.14
N CYS A 118 -7.24 19.62 8.06
CA CYS A 118 -5.90 19.75 7.51
C CYS A 118 -4.93 20.02 8.66
N ILE A 119 -4.03 19.08 8.90
CA ILE A 119 -3.00 19.17 9.93
C ILE A 119 -1.65 19.04 9.25
N ASP A 120 -0.79 20.05 9.40
CA ASP A 120 0.55 20.07 8.82
C ASP A 120 0.57 19.62 7.35
N ASN A 121 -0.20 20.27 6.48
CA ASN A 121 -0.32 19.94 5.04
C ASN A 121 -0.84 18.52 4.73
N VAL A 122 -1.53 17.88 5.66
CA VAL A 122 -2.14 16.57 5.47
C VAL A 122 -3.64 16.66 5.72
N ILE A 123 -4.42 16.23 4.74
CA ILE A 123 -5.87 16.15 4.86
C ILE A 123 -6.24 14.80 5.48
N PHE A 124 -6.98 14.87 6.57
CA PHE A 124 -7.59 13.74 7.26
C PHE A 124 -9.12 13.81 7.15
N SER A 125 -9.81 12.68 7.38
CA SER A 125 -11.21 12.71 7.79
C SER A 125 -11.37 13.43 9.13
N GLU A 126 -12.55 13.95 9.44
CA GLU A 126 -12.84 14.67 10.70
C GLU A 126 -12.42 13.86 11.95
N ASP A 127 -12.72 12.56 11.94
CA ASP A 127 -12.34 11.62 13.01
C ASP A 127 -10.87 11.19 12.99
N LYS A 128 -10.08 11.68 12.02
CA LYS A 128 -8.67 11.36 11.74
C LYS A 128 -8.35 9.89 11.48
N LYS A 129 -9.38 9.06 11.30
CA LYS A 129 -9.20 7.63 11.01
C LYS A 129 -8.70 7.39 9.59
N LYS A 130 -8.90 8.32 8.67
CA LYS A 130 -8.38 8.25 7.30
C LYS A 130 -7.39 9.37 7.05
N LEU A 131 -6.20 9.02 6.59
CA LEU A 131 -5.28 9.97 5.97
C LEU A 131 -5.59 10.01 4.47
N MET A 132 -6.20 11.11 4.03
CA MET A 132 -6.77 11.24 2.69
C MET A 132 -5.79 11.78 1.67
N SER A 133 -4.92 12.73 2.05
CA SER A 133 -3.90 13.29 1.15
C SER A 133 -2.75 13.91 1.93
N TYR A 134 -1.53 13.67 1.47
CA TYR A 134 -0.32 14.38 1.88
C TYR A 134 0.10 15.33 0.75
N ALA A 135 0.49 16.55 1.07
CA ALA A 135 0.95 17.51 0.08
C ALA A 135 2.27 17.05 -0.58
N ARG A 136 2.23 16.72 -1.87
CA ARG A 136 3.35 16.11 -2.61
C ARG A 136 4.68 16.86 -2.50
N LEU A 137 4.63 18.18 -2.49
CA LEU A 137 5.79 19.09 -2.43
C LEU A 137 6.09 19.58 -1.01
N ASP A 138 5.48 18.97 0.01
CA ASP A 138 5.90 19.24 1.38
C ASP A 138 7.41 18.98 1.52
N GLU A 139 8.10 19.90 2.18
CA GLU A 139 9.56 19.90 2.28
C GLU A 139 10.07 18.98 3.39
N ARG A 140 9.19 18.45 4.25
CA ARG A 140 9.56 17.51 5.31
C ARG A 140 10.15 16.24 4.71
N THR A 141 11.27 15.81 5.30
CA THR A 141 11.91 14.54 4.97
C THR A 141 11.40 13.39 5.80
N GLU A 142 10.66 13.67 6.88
CA GLU A 142 10.12 12.67 7.79
C GLU A 142 8.69 13.07 8.18
N TYR A 143 7.81 12.09 8.30
CA TYR A 143 6.44 12.30 8.74
C TYR A 143 5.98 11.19 9.69
N VAL A 144 5.32 11.60 10.77
CA VAL A 144 4.66 10.68 11.71
C VAL A 144 3.17 10.79 11.46
N ILE A 145 2.55 9.69 11.02
CA ILE A 145 1.11 9.64 10.81
C ILE A 145 0.40 9.72 12.17
N HIS A 146 -0.66 10.52 12.23
CA HIS A 146 -1.43 10.77 13.45
C HIS A 146 -1.91 9.46 14.11
N GLU A 147 -1.74 9.35 15.43
CA GLU A 147 -2.19 8.19 16.20
C GLU A 147 -3.70 7.96 16.06
N GLY A 148 -4.11 6.70 15.92
CA GLY A 148 -5.51 6.35 15.67
C GLY A 148 -5.93 6.39 14.21
N THR A 149 -5.07 6.83 13.27
CA THR A 149 -5.30 6.61 11.84
C THR A 149 -5.41 5.10 11.55
N GLU A 150 -6.51 4.69 10.92
CA GLU A 150 -6.81 3.30 10.60
C GLU A 150 -6.58 2.98 9.10
N ILE A 151 -6.73 3.99 8.23
CA ILE A 151 -6.66 3.85 6.76
C ILE A 151 -5.74 4.91 6.18
N ILE A 152 -4.79 4.47 5.36
CA ILE A 152 -3.98 5.34 4.51
C ILE A 152 -4.55 5.24 3.10
N CYS A 153 -5.15 6.32 2.62
CA CYS A 153 -5.99 6.29 1.43
C CYS A 153 -5.21 6.18 0.11
N VAL A 154 -5.96 5.84 -0.94
CA VAL A 154 -5.46 5.76 -2.32
C VAL A 154 -4.64 6.99 -2.67
N ASP A 155 -3.44 6.77 -3.22
CA ASP A 155 -2.50 7.81 -3.67
C ASP A 155 -2.10 8.87 -2.62
N SER A 156 -2.41 8.67 -1.33
CA SER A 156 -2.26 9.71 -0.30
C SER A 156 -0.83 10.29 -0.19
N PHE A 157 0.21 9.46 -0.31
CA PHE A 157 1.61 9.87 -0.36
C PHE A 157 2.24 9.69 -1.75
N SER A 158 1.45 9.47 -2.79
CA SER A 158 1.96 9.18 -4.14
C SER A 158 2.85 10.31 -4.67
N ALA A 159 4.06 9.93 -5.11
CA ALA A 159 5.13 10.80 -5.60
C ALA A 159 5.65 11.85 -4.58
N CYS A 160 5.58 11.56 -3.28
CA CYS A 160 6.22 12.38 -2.24
C CYS A 160 7.74 12.19 -2.24
N GLU A 161 8.44 12.81 -3.19
CA GLU A 161 9.88 12.61 -3.43
C GLU A 161 10.79 13.23 -2.34
N ASN A 162 10.32 14.20 -1.57
CA ASN A 162 11.10 14.76 -0.45
C ASN A 162 11.09 13.84 0.78
N LEU A 163 10.04 13.03 0.94
CA LEU A 163 9.84 12.18 2.11
C LEU A 163 10.78 10.97 2.05
N LYS A 164 11.60 10.83 3.08
CA LYS A 164 12.62 9.76 3.24
C LYS A 164 12.22 8.75 4.30
N SER A 165 11.37 9.14 5.24
CA SER A 165 10.86 8.27 6.29
C SER A 165 9.39 8.57 6.59
N VAL A 166 8.61 7.52 6.83
CA VAL A 166 7.25 7.62 7.35
C VAL A 166 7.08 6.66 8.52
N THR A 167 6.54 7.17 9.63
CA THR A 167 6.17 6.35 10.78
C THR A 167 4.67 6.14 10.77
N MET A 168 4.24 4.88 10.60
CA MET A 168 2.84 4.48 10.65
C MET A 168 2.49 4.00 12.07
N PRO A 169 1.37 4.44 12.67
CA PRO A 169 0.95 3.95 13.97
C PRO A 169 0.39 2.53 13.89
N ASP A 170 0.39 1.82 15.03
CA ASP A 170 -0.12 0.45 15.14
C ASP A 170 -1.62 0.33 14.83
N SER A 171 -2.35 1.45 14.87
CA SER A 171 -3.77 1.53 14.53
C SER A 171 -4.06 1.32 13.04
N VAL A 172 -3.07 1.48 12.16
CA VAL A 172 -3.26 1.30 10.71
C VAL A 172 -3.60 -0.14 10.40
N LYS A 173 -4.72 -0.33 9.68
CA LYS A 173 -5.26 -1.62 9.25
C LYS A 173 -5.21 -1.77 7.73
N ILE A 174 -5.33 -0.66 7.01
CA ILE A 174 -5.48 -0.65 5.55
C ILE A 174 -4.49 0.37 4.96
N ILE A 175 -3.66 -0.11 4.03
CA ILE A 175 -2.88 0.72 3.12
C ILE A 175 -3.51 0.52 1.74
N GLU A 176 -4.23 1.54 1.27
CA GLU A 176 -4.98 1.47 0.01
C GLU A 176 -4.06 1.53 -1.22
N PRO A 177 -4.59 1.25 -2.43
CA PRO A 177 -3.79 1.24 -3.65
C PRO A 177 -2.93 2.48 -3.86
N TYR A 178 -1.69 2.27 -4.30
CA TYR A 178 -0.73 3.33 -4.66
C TYR A 178 -0.38 4.34 -3.56
N ALA A 179 -0.82 4.12 -2.31
CA ALA A 179 -0.66 5.05 -1.19
C ALA A 179 0.77 5.62 -1.05
N PHE A 180 1.81 4.79 -1.20
CA PHE A 180 3.22 5.18 -1.13
C PHE A 180 3.97 4.88 -2.44
N SER A 181 3.32 5.03 -3.59
CA SER A 181 3.99 4.87 -4.87
C SER A 181 4.93 6.05 -5.18
N ILE A 182 6.06 5.79 -5.86
CA ILE A 182 7.00 6.82 -6.35
C ILE A 182 7.56 7.71 -5.22
N CYS A 183 7.71 7.19 -4.00
CA CYS A 183 8.38 7.91 -2.90
C CYS A 183 9.89 7.61 -2.90
N ASN A 184 10.65 8.44 -2.17
CA ASN A 184 12.10 8.25 -1.97
C ASN A 184 12.43 7.60 -0.62
N ILE A 185 11.48 6.87 -0.03
CA ILE A 185 11.63 6.18 1.25
C ILE A 185 12.46 4.89 1.07
N GLU A 186 13.46 4.71 1.94
CA GLU A 186 14.37 3.56 1.89
C GLU A 186 13.83 2.31 2.61
N GLN A 187 13.03 2.54 3.65
CA GLN A 187 12.50 1.48 4.51
C GLN A 187 11.08 1.80 4.96
N TYR A 188 10.19 0.81 4.90
CA TYR A 188 8.88 0.88 5.56
C TYR A 188 8.79 -0.12 6.70
N ASN A 189 8.22 0.33 7.82
CA ASN A 189 7.79 -0.54 8.91
C ASN A 189 6.29 -0.78 8.76
N ILE A 190 5.89 -2.00 8.40
CA ILE A 190 4.48 -2.35 8.20
C ILE A 190 3.86 -2.69 9.56
N PRO A 191 2.80 -1.98 10.00
CA PRO A 191 2.13 -2.28 11.26
C PRO A 191 1.55 -3.70 11.29
N ASP A 192 1.54 -4.32 12.48
CA ASP A 192 1.12 -5.73 12.64
C ASP A 192 -0.34 -5.98 12.28
N ASN A 193 -1.17 -4.93 12.28
CA ASN A 193 -2.60 -5.01 11.97
C ASN A 193 -2.93 -4.92 10.47
N VAL A 194 -1.95 -4.63 9.61
CA VAL A 194 -2.14 -4.58 8.15
C VAL A 194 -2.29 -6.00 7.62
N GLU A 195 -3.45 -6.30 7.03
CA GLU A 195 -3.74 -7.63 6.48
C GLU A 195 -3.42 -7.75 4.98
N VAL A 196 -3.40 -6.63 4.26
CA VAL A 196 -3.23 -6.59 2.80
C VAL A 196 -2.27 -5.48 2.42
N LEU A 197 -1.26 -5.81 1.61
CA LEU A 197 -0.48 -4.83 0.86
C LEU A 197 -1.15 -4.64 -0.49
N SER A 198 -1.88 -3.53 -0.64
CA SER A 198 -2.76 -3.31 -1.79
C SER A 198 -2.00 -3.06 -3.09
N GLN A 199 -2.75 -3.06 -4.19
CA GLN A 199 -2.22 -2.83 -5.53
C GLN A 199 -1.30 -1.62 -5.58
N GLY A 200 -0.06 -1.82 -6.03
CA GLY A 200 0.88 -0.73 -6.25
C GLY A 200 1.30 0.08 -5.02
N CYS A 201 0.93 -0.32 -3.79
CA CYS A 201 1.06 0.52 -2.60
C CYS A 201 2.50 0.99 -2.31
N PHE A 202 3.53 0.23 -2.71
CA PHE A 202 4.95 0.61 -2.65
C PHE A 202 5.65 0.53 -4.02
N SER A 203 4.91 0.69 -5.11
CA SER A 203 5.46 0.61 -6.46
C SER A 203 6.39 1.78 -6.80
N ASN A 204 7.39 1.52 -7.65
CA ASN A 204 8.35 2.52 -8.16
C ASN A 204 9.11 3.32 -7.08
N ASN A 205 9.26 2.77 -5.88
CA ASN A 205 10.11 3.33 -4.85
C ASN A 205 11.59 3.01 -5.12
N LYS A 206 12.26 3.88 -5.88
CA LYS A 206 13.62 3.64 -6.41
C LYS A 206 14.70 3.46 -5.34
N ASN A 207 14.43 3.89 -4.12
CA ASN A 207 15.33 3.77 -2.98
C ASN A 207 14.90 2.72 -1.95
N LEU A 208 13.72 2.11 -2.11
CA LEU A 208 13.22 1.09 -1.19
C LEU A 208 14.16 -0.12 -1.21
N ARG A 209 14.76 -0.40 -0.06
CA ARG A 209 15.65 -1.55 0.18
C ARG A 209 15.07 -2.54 1.16
N GLN A 210 14.21 -2.09 2.07
CA GLN A 210 13.75 -2.91 3.18
C GLN A 210 12.26 -2.69 3.49
N ILE A 211 11.56 -3.80 3.66
CA ILE A 211 10.20 -3.83 4.18
C ILE A 211 10.22 -4.67 5.45
N ASN A 212 9.94 -4.03 6.58
CA ASN A 212 9.90 -4.69 7.87
C ASN A 212 8.47 -5.14 8.16
N ILE A 213 8.26 -6.44 8.08
CA ILE A 213 7.03 -7.10 8.52
C ILE A 213 7.41 -7.96 9.72
N SER A 214 6.78 -7.74 10.87
CA SER A 214 7.11 -8.51 12.06
C SER A 214 6.57 -9.93 12.00
N LYS A 215 7.14 -10.85 12.80
CA LYS A 215 6.62 -12.22 12.95
C LYS A 215 5.20 -12.31 13.52
N LYS A 216 4.68 -11.23 14.12
CA LYS A 216 3.32 -11.15 14.67
C LYS A 216 2.31 -10.55 13.68
N SER A 217 2.78 -10.11 12.51
CA SER A 217 1.95 -9.46 11.51
C SER A 217 0.79 -10.36 11.08
N LYS A 218 -0.36 -9.71 10.86
CA LYS A 218 -1.59 -10.32 10.31
C LYS A 218 -1.63 -10.33 8.79
N LEU A 219 -0.51 -10.04 8.11
CA LEU A 219 -0.46 -9.98 6.66
C LEU A 219 -0.90 -11.32 6.03
N LYS A 220 -1.90 -11.23 5.14
CA LYS A 220 -2.52 -12.36 4.43
C LYS A 220 -2.32 -12.27 2.92
N GLU A 221 -2.18 -11.07 2.37
CA GLU A 221 -2.13 -10.89 0.91
C GLU A 221 -1.19 -9.77 0.47
N ILE A 222 -0.45 -10.03 -0.61
CA ILE A 222 0.34 -9.05 -1.36
C ILE A 222 -0.24 -8.99 -2.77
N GLN A 223 -0.86 -7.85 -3.10
CA GLN A 223 -1.58 -7.67 -4.35
C GLN A 223 -0.67 -7.24 -5.51
N SER A 224 -1.27 -7.16 -6.71
CA SER A 224 -0.59 -6.82 -7.96
C SER A 224 0.27 -5.57 -7.83
N ALA A 225 1.52 -5.66 -8.29
CA ALA A 225 2.50 -4.59 -8.31
C ALA A 225 2.76 -3.89 -6.95
N ALA A 226 2.41 -4.47 -5.80
CA ALA A 226 2.69 -3.88 -4.48
C ALA A 226 4.15 -3.39 -4.34
N PHE A 227 5.11 -4.13 -4.91
CA PHE A 227 6.53 -3.78 -5.04
C PHE A 227 7.00 -3.77 -6.51
N GLY A 228 6.06 -3.50 -7.42
CA GLY A 228 6.31 -3.46 -8.87
C GLY A 228 7.11 -2.22 -9.30
N GLY A 229 7.69 -2.31 -10.49
CA GLY A 229 8.49 -1.22 -11.06
C GLY A 229 9.94 -1.20 -10.59
N GLU A 230 10.49 -0.01 -10.38
CA GLU A 230 11.87 0.19 -9.91
C GLU A 230 11.93 0.22 -8.38
N THR A 231 12.50 -0.83 -7.79
CA THR A 231 12.85 -0.87 -6.36
C THR A 231 14.24 -1.50 -6.18
N LYS A 232 14.83 -1.33 -5.00
CA LYS A 232 16.10 -1.99 -4.58
C LYS A 232 15.83 -3.03 -3.49
N LEU A 233 14.59 -3.54 -3.41
CA LEU A 233 14.21 -4.54 -2.41
C LEU A 233 14.88 -5.86 -2.76
N GLU A 234 15.78 -6.31 -1.89
CA GLU A 234 16.58 -7.51 -2.11
C GLU A 234 16.02 -8.72 -1.36
N GLU A 235 15.35 -8.51 -0.23
CA GLU A 235 14.85 -9.57 0.62
C GLU A 235 13.51 -9.16 1.25
N LEU A 236 12.62 -10.13 1.46
CA LEU A 236 11.36 -9.91 2.16
C LEU A 236 11.10 -11.06 3.14
N TYR A 237 10.95 -10.71 4.42
CA TYR A 237 10.51 -11.65 5.45
C TYR A 237 8.99 -11.63 5.59
N LEU A 238 8.39 -12.80 5.50
CA LEU A 238 6.95 -13.01 5.62
C LEU A 238 6.62 -13.66 6.97
N PRO A 239 5.50 -13.27 7.62
CA PRO A 239 5.14 -13.79 8.94
C PRO A 239 4.73 -15.27 8.89
N SER A 240 4.28 -15.76 7.73
CA SER A 240 3.85 -17.16 7.55
C SER A 240 3.99 -17.63 6.11
N PHE A 241 3.84 -18.94 5.88
CA PHE A 241 3.64 -19.51 4.54
C PHE A 241 2.19 -19.42 4.04
N ASN A 242 1.24 -19.02 4.89
CA ASN A 242 -0.16 -18.88 4.51
C ASN A 242 -0.44 -17.45 4.04
N ILE A 243 0.21 -17.09 2.94
CA ILE A 243 0.12 -15.77 2.34
C ILE A 243 -0.19 -15.92 0.85
N LYS A 244 -1.13 -15.10 0.38
CA LYS A 244 -1.48 -15.02 -1.04
C LYS A 244 -0.59 -13.95 -1.69
N ILE A 245 0.12 -14.32 -2.75
CA ILE A 245 0.98 -13.39 -3.49
C ILE A 245 0.52 -13.36 -4.93
N ASP A 246 0.11 -12.19 -5.41
CA ASP A 246 -0.24 -11.98 -6.81
C ASP A 246 0.98 -12.21 -7.73
N LYS A 247 0.76 -12.82 -8.91
CA LYS A 247 1.83 -13.07 -9.89
C LYS A 247 2.63 -11.82 -10.27
N MET A 248 2.00 -10.64 -10.20
CA MET A 248 2.61 -9.34 -10.52
C MET A 248 3.08 -8.58 -9.29
N ALA A 249 2.95 -9.12 -8.07
CA ALA A 249 3.22 -8.41 -6.81
C ALA A 249 4.58 -7.68 -6.80
N PHE A 250 5.61 -8.30 -7.39
CA PHE A 250 6.97 -7.76 -7.45
C PHE A 250 7.35 -7.22 -8.84
N GLY A 251 6.54 -7.43 -9.88
CA GLY A 251 6.84 -7.03 -11.26
C GLY A 251 8.29 -7.34 -11.68
N SER A 252 8.99 -6.36 -12.26
CA SER A 252 10.40 -6.51 -12.68
C SER A 252 11.38 -6.77 -11.53
N THR A 253 11.03 -6.40 -10.29
CA THR A 253 11.84 -6.66 -9.09
C THR A 253 12.02 -8.16 -8.85
N TYR A 254 11.00 -8.97 -9.18
CA TYR A 254 11.06 -10.41 -8.96
C TYR A 254 12.27 -11.07 -9.62
N GLU A 255 12.42 -10.86 -10.93
CA GLU A 255 13.49 -11.47 -11.72
C GLU A 255 14.86 -10.87 -11.43
N LYS A 256 14.92 -9.62 -10.96
CA LYS A 256 16.17 -8.92 -10.67
C LYS A 256 16.78 -9.32 -9.33
N THR A 257 15.97 -9.42 -8.28
CA THR A 257 16.48 -9.51 -6.90
C THR A 257 15.78 -10.52 -6.01
N LEU A 258 14.45 -10.68 -6.13
CA LEU A 258 13.67 -11.41 -5.11
C LEU A 258 13.44 -12.91 -5.38
N LYS A 259 13.80 -13.41 -6.56
CA LYS A 259 13.58 -14.81 -6.98
C LYS A 259 14.04 -15.87 -5.97
N THR A 260 15.06 -15.58 -5.16
CA THR A 260 15.62 -16.48 -4.13
C THR A 260 15.65 -15.89 -2.72
N GLN A 261 14.94 -14.78 -2.48
CA GLN A 261 15.07 -13.99 -1.25
C GLN A 261 13.72 -13.72 -0.57
N LEU A 262 12.69 -14.50 -0.90
CA LEU A 262 11.48 -14.57 -0.08
C LEU A 262 11.74 -15.52 1.09
N LYS A 263 11.71 -14.97 2.30
CA LYS A 263 11.97 -15.73 3.53
C LYS A 263 10.80 -15.65 4.48
N SER A 264 10.79 -16.51 5.49
CA SER A 264 9.77 -16.51 6.52
C SER A 264 10.33 -16.87 7.90
N TYR A 265 9.73 -16.29 8.93
CA TYR A 265 10.02 -16.60 10.33
C TYR A 265 9.54 -18.01 10.77
N VAL A 266 8.86 -18.74 9.88
CA VAL A 266 8.36 -20.09 10.17
C VAL A 266 9.52 -21.06 10.40
N GLN A 267 9.56 -21.66 11.59
CA GLN A 267 10.62 -22.54 12.05
C GLN A 267 10.05 -23.87 12.59
N PRO A 268 10.62 -25.03 12.22
CA PRO A 268 10.14 -26.33 12.69
C PRO A 268 10.66 -26.59 14.11
N GLN A 269 9.77 -27.07 14.97
CA GLN A 269 10.12 -27.58 16.29
C GLN A 269 10.44 -29.07 16.16
N ILE A 270 11.68 -29.43 16.47
CA ILE A 270 12.19 -30.78 16.22
C ILE A 270 12.24 -31.59 17.51
N THR A 271 11.89 -32.86 17.39
CA THR A 271 12.00 -33.88 18.43
C THR A 271 12.95 -34.99 17.97
N VAL A 272 13.65 -35.60 18.92
CA VAL A 272 14.65 -36.64 18.66
C VAL A 272 14.26 -37.94 19.36
N SER A 273 14.29 -39.04 18.63
CA SER A 273 14.12 -40.41 19.18
C SER A 273 14.86 -41.41 18.29
N GLU A 274 15.65 -42.33 18.85
CA GLU A 274 16.28 -43.44 18.09
C GLU A 274 16.97 -43.00 16.77
N ASN A 275 17.89 -42.02 16.85
CA ASN A 275 18.57 -41.45 15.69
C ASN A 275 17.62 -40.94 14.57
N LYS A 276 16.41 -40.51 14.95
CA LYS A 276 15.41 -39.92 14.06
C LYS A 276 15.04 -38.52 14.54
N LEU A 277 15.12 -37.56 13.62
CA LEU A 277 14.55 -36.23 13.78
C LEU A 277 13.09 -36.27 13.31
N SER A 278 12.15 -35.73 14.09
CA SER A 278 10.74 -35.64 13.73
C SER A 278 10.20 -34.25 14.08
N TRP A 279 9.24 -33.77 13.31
CA TRP A 279 8.59 -32.47 13.54
C TRP A 279 7.12 -32.51 13.17
N GLU A 280 6.36 -31.53 13.66
CA GLU A 280 4.98 -31.36 13.25
C GLU A 280 4.92 -30.87 11.81
N LYS A 281 3.89 -31.31 11.07
CA LYS A 281 3.69 -30.86 9.70
C LYS A 281 3.34 -29.36 9.73
N ILE A 282 4.21 -28.55 9.17
CA ILE A 282 3.99 -27.12 9.01
C ILE A 282 2.96 -26.90 7.89
N PRO A 283 1.88 -26.14 8.13
CA PRO A 283 0.91 -25.78 7.09
C PRO A 283 1.60 -25.07 5.91
N ASN A 284 1.23 -25.46 4.69
CA ASN A 284 1.77 -24.96 3.42
C ASN A 284 3.28 -25.17 3.18
N ALA A 285 4.01 -25.85 4.07
CA ALA A 285 5.37 -26.31 3.75
C ALA A 285 5.28 -27.42 2.68
N SER A 286 5.94 -27.20 1.55
CA SER A 286 5.97 -28.13 0.42
C SER A 286 6.99 -29.26 0.63
N TYR A 287 8.10 -28.95 1.29
CA TYR A 287 9.13 -29.91 1.68
C TYR A 287 10.03 -29.32 2.80
N TYR A 288 10.96 -30.13 3.27
CA TYR A 288 11.97 -29.77 4.26
C TYR A 288 13.36 -30.11 3.74
N GLU A 289 14.30 -29.21 3.99
CA GLU A 289 15.73 -29.37 3.73
C GLU A 289 16.41 -29.76 5.03
N ILE A 290 17.15 -30.87 5.02
CA ILE A 290 17.93 -31.34 6.15
C ILE A 290 19.39 -30.98 5.88
N TYR A 291 19.94 -30.17 6.77
CA TYR A 291 21.33 -29.75 6.74
C TYR A 291 22.13 -30.48 7.80
N GLN A 292 23.40 -30.75 7.50
CA GLN A 292 24.41 -31.12 8.48
C GLN A 292 25.39 -29.97 8.64
N LYS A 293 25.67 -29.58 9.88
CA LYS A 293 26.72 -28.63 10.20
C LYS A 293 28.08 -29.32 10.12
N LEU A 294 28.97 -28.78 9.30
CA LEU A 294 30.34 -29.24 9.16
C LEU A 294 31.22 -28.70 10.29
N ASN A 295 32.41 -29.26 10.46
CA ASN A 295 33.37 -28.76 11.46
C ASN A 295 33.82 -27.32 11.19
N SER A 296 33.70 -26.83 9.94
CA SER A 296 33.92 -25.42 9.58
C SER A 296 32.84 -24.48 10.13
N GLY A 297 31.71 -25.01 10.62
CA GLY A 297 30.52 -24.25 11.00
C GLY A 297 29.51 -24.07 9.88
N GLU A 298 29.86 -24.39 8.63
CA GLU A 298 28.99 -24.29 7.46
C GLU A 298 27.92 -25.39 7.45
N TYR A 299 26.73 -25.07 6.93
CA TYR A 299 25.66 -26.03 6.72
C TYR A 299 25.74 -26.63 5.31
N LYS A 300 25.83 -27.96 5.24
CA LYS A 300 25.74 -28.71 3.99
C LYS A 300 24.36 -29.35 3.88
N LEU A 301 23.65 -29.07 2.78
CA LEU A 301 22.40 -29.76 2.46
C LEU A 301 22.68 -31.25 2.29
N LEU A 302 22.05 -32.09 3.10
CA LEU A 302 22.16 -33.54 3.00
C LEU A 302 21.08 -34.14 2.12
N LYS A 303 19.83 -33.72 2.32
CA LYS A 303 18.68 -34.19 1.56
C LYS A 303 17.48 -33.29 1.71
N THR A 304 16.53 -33.44 0.81
CA THR A 304 15.18 -32.90 0.89
C THR A 304 14.19 -34.02 1.19
N THR A 305 13.07 -33.69 1.84
CA THR A 305 11.99 -34.65 2.12
C THR A 305 10.64 -33.96 2.20
N LYS A 306 9.58 -34.65 1.76
CA LYS A 306 8.20 -34.25 2.04
C LYS A 306 7.65 -34.84 3.35
N ALA A 307 8.36 -35.81 3.91
CA ALA A 307 8.01 -36.38 5.20
C ALA A 307 8.34 -35.39 6.33
N ASN A 308 7.64 -35.52 7.45
CA ASN A 308 7.89 -34.74 8.65
C ASN A 308 8.88 -35.42 9.61
N ALA A 309 9.74 -36.29 9.08
CA ALA A 309 10.76 -36.97 9.84
C ALA A 309 11.91 -37.47 8.96
N CYS A 310 13.05 -37.71 9.60
CA CYS A 310 14.28 -38.18 9.00
C CYS A 310 15.04 -39.10 9.97
N LYS A 311 15.16 -40.39 9.65
CA LYS A 311 16.00 -41.36 10.38
C LYS A 311 17.40 -41.43 9.76
N PHE A 312 18.42 -41.54 10.62
CA PHE A 312 19.81 -41.71 10.24
C PHE A 312 20.31 -43.09 10.67
N THR A 313 20.79 -43.90 9.72
CA THR A 313 21.21 -45.29 9.94
C THR A 313 22.71 -45.50 9.80
N THR A 314 23.46 -44.47 9.38
CA THR A 314 24.89 -44.55 9.03
C THR A 314 25.77 -43.69 9.94
N LEU A 315 25.24 -43.22 11.07
CA LEU A 315 26.02 -42.46 12.05
C LEU A 315 27.06 -43.39 12.68
N LYS A 316 28.32 -42.96 12.71
CA LYS A 316 29.39 -43.77 13.32
C LYS A 316 29.24 -43.76 14.84
N SER A 317 29.25 -44.94 15.45
CA SER A 317 29.12 -45.09 16.90
C SER A 317 30.12 -44.19 17.65
N GLY A 318 29.62 -43.49 18.66
CA GLY A 318 30.39 -42.54 19.49
C GLY A 318 30.75 -41.21 18.82
N LYS A 319 30.32 -40.95 17.58
CA LYS A 319 30.51 -39.64 16.92
C LYS A 319 29.26 -38.78 17.01
N ASN A 320 29.47 -37.49 17.27
CA ASN A 320 28.42 -36.47 17.27
C ASN A 320 28.27 -35.84 15.89
N TYR A 321 27.01 -35.62 15.49
CA TYR A 321 26.62 -35.01 14.24
C TYR A 321 25.58 -33.94 14.54
N THR A 322 25.80 -32.72 14.06
CA THR A 322 24.86 -31.61 14.24
C THR A 322 24.03 -31.42 12.98
N PHE A 323 22.71 -31.34 13.13
CA PHE A 323 21.75 -31.19 12.04
C PHE A 323 20.83 -29.99 12.29
N ALA A 324 20.31 -29.43 11.21
CA ALA A 324 19.25 -28.43 11.22
C ALA A 324 18.23 -28.74 10.12
N VAL A 325 16.98 -28.36 10.34
CA VAL A 325 15.89 -28.57 9.37
C VAL A 325 15.32 -27.21 8.96
N LYS A 326 15.24 -26.96 7.65
CA LYS A 326 14.63 -25.75 7.08
C LYS A 326 13.36 -26.13 6.32
N PRO A 327 12.19 -25.56 6.65
CA PRO A 327 10.98 -25.79 5.89
C PRO A 327 10.97 -24.87 4.67
N VAL A 328 10.44 -25.35 3.54
CA VAL A 328 10.33 -24.56 2.31
C VAL A 328 8.90 -24.67 1.79
N ALA A 329 8.29 -23.53 1.51
CA ALA A 329 7.00 -23.46 0.87
C ALA A 329 7.17 -23.09 -0.61
N VAL A 330 6.47 -23.82 -1.48
CA VAL A 330 6.32 -23.47 -2.89
C VAL A 330 4.83 -23.22 -3.08
N ILE A 331 4.46 -21.94 -3.13
CA ILE A 331 3.06 -21.50 -3.19
C ILE A 331 2.72 -21.06 -4.62
N PRO A 332 1.56 -21.44 -5.16
CA PRO A 332 1.10 -20.94 -6.44
C PRO A 332 0.92 -19.42 -6.41
N ALA A 333 1.35 -18.74 -7.48
CA ALA A 333 1.07 -17.33 -7.65
C ALA A 333 -0.44 -17.12 -7.85
N ALA A 334 -1.01 -16.18 -7.11
CA ALA A 334 -2.40 -15.82 -7.27
C ALA A 334 -2.65 -15.10 -8.59
N ASN A 335 -3.86 -15.29 -9.14
CA ASN A 335 -4.31 -14.72 -10.41
C ASN A 335 -3.46 -15.12 -11.63
N PHE A 336 -2.61 -16.15 -11.52
CA PHE A 336 -1.88 -16.73 -12.64
C PHE A 336 -2.80 -17.64 -13.48
N ASP A 337 -2.85 -17.40 -14.78
CA ASP A 337 -3.60 -18.18 -15.76
C ASP A 337 -2.66 -18.57 -16.90
N LYS A 338 -2.29 -19.86 -16.94
CA LYS A 338 -1.33 -20.41 -17.91
C LYS A 338 -1.76 -20.21 -19.38
N GLU A 339 -3.05 -20.04 -19.64
CA GLU A 339 -3.57 -19.86 -21.00
C GLU A 339 -3.65 -18.39 -21.40
N LYS A 340 -3.76 -17.46 -20.45
CA LYS A 340 -3.94 -16.03 -20.71
C LYS A 340 -2.71 -15.17 -20.43
N ASP A 341 -1.82 -15.62 -19.56
CA ASP A 341 -0.66 -14.85 -19.16
C ASP A 341 0.51 -15.08 -20.10
N GLU A 342 0.68 -14.15 -21.04
CA GLU A 342 1.86 -14.04 -21.87
C GLU A 342 2.93 -13.19 -21.13
N GLY A 343 4.13 -13.75 -20.91
CA GLY A 343 5.25 -13.06 -20.26
C GLY A 343 6.02 -13.91 -19.24
N VAL A 344 6.95 -13.27 -18.51
CA VAL A 344 7.77 -13.91 -17.47
C VAL A 344 7.17 -13.59 -16.10
N TYR A 345 6.07 -14.26 -15.76
CA TYR A 345 5.50 -14.23 -14.40
C TYR A 345 5.81 -15.55 -13.70
N PRO A 346 6.11 -15.55 -12.40
CA PRO A 346 6.26 -16.79 -11.64
C PRO A 346 4.92 -17.53 -11.58
N GLU A 347 4.92 -18.80 -11.98
CA GLU A 347 3.81 -19.72 -11.68
C GLU A 347 3.74 -19.99 -10.18
N ASN A 348 4.90 -20.01 -9.50
CA ASN A 348 5.03 -20.27 -8.07
C ASN A 348 6.07 -19.35 -7.42
N PHE A 349 5.86 -19.04 -6.16
CA PHE A 349 6.83 -18.41 -5.28
C PHE A 349 7.44 -19.44 -4.33
N THR A 350 8.77 -19.44 -4.22
CA THR A 350 9.49 -20.26 -3.23
C THR A 350 9.81 -19.37 -2.03
N ILE A 351 9.34 -19.77 -0.84
CA ILE A 351 9.56 -19.07 0.42
C ILE A 351 10.39 -19.97 1.33
N GLU A 352 11.56 -19.51 1.71
CA GLU A 352 12.45 -20.22 2.63
C GLU A 352 12.08 -19.90 4.08
N GLY A 353 11.71 -20.91 4.86
CA GLY A 353 11.52 -20.75 6.30
C GLY A 353 12.85 -20.59 7.05
N THR A 354 12.74 -20.35 8.34
CA THR A 354 13.88 -20.25 9.25
C THR A 354 14.34 -21.66 9.64
N MET A 355 15.66 -21.89 9.65
CA MET A 355 16.24 -23.16 10.10
C MET A 355 15.87 -23.43 11.57
N SER A 356 15.64 -24.68 11.92
CA SER A 356 15.58 -25.11 13.33
C SER A 356 16.84 -24.73 14.10
N GLU A 357 16.77 -24.83 15.41
CA GLU A 357 17.97 -24.87 16.24
C GLU A 357 18.89 -26.04 15.83
N ASP A 358 20.16 -25.95 16.25
CA ASP A 358 21.16 -27.01 16.05
C ASP A 358 20.81 -28.24 16.90
N ILE A 359 20.78 -29.41 16.27
CA ILE A 359 20.41 -30.67 16.94
C ILE A 359 21.52 -31.67 16.80
N VAL A 360 22.00 -32.16 17.94
CA VAL A 360 23.09 -33.13 18.00
C VAL A 360 22.53 -34.54 18.11
N LEU A 361 22.92 -35.41 17.19
CA LEU A 361 22.75 -36.86 17.30
C LEU A 361 24.10 -37.52 17.54
N THR A 362 24.15 -38.48 18.46
CA THR A 362 25.31 -39.33 18.68
C THR A 362 25.04 -40.69 18.04
N GLY A 363 25.95 -41.17 17.19
CA GLY A 363 25.83 -42.52 16.64
C GLY A 363 25.80 -43.55 17.77
N GLU A 364 24.77 -44.39 17.78
CA GLU A 364 24.64 -45.53 18.70
C GLU A 364 25.67 -46.61 18.35
#